data_AF-A0A1H1L7W5-F1
#
_entry.id   AF-A0A1H1L7W5-F1
#
_cell.length_a   1.000
_cell.length_b   1.000
_cell.length_c   1.000
_cell.angle_alpha   90.00
_cell.angle_beta   90.00
_cell.angle_gamma   90.00
#
_symmetry.space_group_name_H-M   'P 1'
#
loop_
_entity.id
_entity.type
_entity.pdbx_description
1 polymer ?
#
loop_
_entity_poly.entity_id
_entity_poly.type
_entity_poly.pdbx_seq_one_letter_code
_entity_poly.pdbx_strand_id
1 'polypeptide(L)'
;MTITHADIGGDENTARRVLVLARSIAPCIDAFPDDSEQKLDAIAVLSAVVAELPAPGDRRTKSLSRNGTSITFADIESAFDSDARASLRALCDAQGASVPSGSLPAGSFPTERAFERVWPEGGYS
;
A
#
# COMPACT_ATOMS: atom_id res chain seq x y z
N MET A 1 3.45 16.29 15.09
CA MET A 1 4.60 16.44 14.19
C MET A 1 4.56 15.28 13.20
N THR A 2 4.79 15.60 11.93
CA THR A 2 4.84 14.63 10.83
C THR A 2 6.02 13.67 11.01
N ILE A 3 5.92 12.47 10.44
CA ILE A 3 7.04 11.53 10.40
C ILE A 3 8.09 12.07 9.42
N THR A 4 9.32 12.16 9.89
CA THR A 4 10.47 12.70 9.15
C THR A 4 11.46 11.61 8.79
N HIS A 5 12.39 11.93 7.88
CA HIS A 5 13.44 10.99 7.48
C HIS A 5 14.38 10.61 8.65
N ALA A 6 14.48 11.47 9.67
CA ALA A 6 15.30 11.20 10.85
C ALA A 6 14.71 10.09 11.73
N ASP A 7 13.39 9.88 11.66
CA ASP A 7 12.68 8.92 12.51
C ASP A 7 12.85 7.47 12.02
N ILE A 8 13.03 7.26 10.71
CA ILE A 8 13.11 5.93 10.09
C ILE A 8 14.54 5.48 9.77
N GLY A 9 15.52 6.38 9.89
CA GLY A 9 16.94 6.10 9.64
C GLY A 9 17.31 5.90 8.17
N GLY A 10 18.57 5.47 7.94
CA GLY A 10 19.12 5.25 6.60
C GLY A 10 19.66 6.50 5.91
N ASP A 11 19.97 6.37 4.61
CA ASP A 11 20.36 7.50 3.76
C ASP A 11 19.18 8.46 3.55
N GLU A 12 19.43 9.77 3.69
CA GLU A 12 18.39 10.80 3.64
C GLU A 12 17.54 10.74 2.36
N ASN A 13 18.18 10.55 1.20
CA ASN A 13 17.47 10.51 -0.07
C ASN A 13 16.59 9.26 -0.19
N THR A 14 17.07 8.14 0.34
CA THR A 14 16.34 6.88 0.37
C THR A 14 15.14 6.97 1.32
N ALA A 15 15.36 7.42 2.55
CA ALA A 15 14.32 7.64 3.55
C ALA A 15 13.22 8.59 3.03
N ARG A 16 13.59 9.71 2.40
CA ARG A 16 12.63 10.65 1.81
C ARG A 16 11.76 9.99 0.73
N ARG A 17 12.33 9.14 -0.13
CA ARG A 17 11.58 8.42 -1.17
C ARG A 17 10.65 7.37 -0.60
N VAL A 18 11.10 6.62 0.41
CA VAL A 18 10.26 5.67 1.17
C VAL A 18 9.05 6.40 1.76
N LEU A 19 9.25 7.56 2.40
CA LEU A 19 8.17 8.36 2.96
C LEU A 19 7.17 8.85 1.91
N VAL A 20 7.63 9.25 0.72
CA VAL A 20 6.73 9.65 -0.39
C VAL A 20 5.83 8.47 -0.80
N LEU A 21 6.41 7.27 -0.96
CA LEU A 21 5.63 6.09 -1.31
C LEU A 21 4.69 5.67 -0.16
N ALA A 22 5.16 5.71 1.09
CA ALA A 22 4.36 5.44 2.27
C ALA A 22 3.11 6.35 2.34
N ARG A 23 3.27 7.65 2.10
CA ARG A 23 2.17 8.62 2.05
C ARG A 23 1.15 8.30 0.96
N SER A 24 1.58 7.73 -0.16
CA SER A 24 0.66 7.30 -1.22
C SER A 24 -0.16 6.06 -0.84
N ILE A 25 0.41 5.18 -0.01
CA ILE A 25 -0.25 3.96 0.48
C ILE A 25 -1.17 4.27 1.66
N ALA A 26 -0.70 5.12 2.56
CA ALA A 26 -1.30 5.43 3.85
C ALA A 26 -1.18 6.94 4.11
N PRO A 27 -2.10 7.78 3.59
CA PRO A 27 -2.05 9.24 3.76
C PRO A 27 -2.21 9.70 5.22
N CYS A 28 -2.77 8.84 6.09
CA CYS A 28 -3.04 9.14 7.49
C CYS A 28 -1.78 9.22 8.37
N ILE A 29 -0.63 8.70 7.90
CA ILE A 29 0.57 8.54 8.74
C ILE A 29 1.12 9.86 9.30
N ASP A 30 0.87 10.97 8.59
CA ASP A 30 1.25 12.31 9.02
C ASP A 30 0.26 12.93 10.04
N ALA A 31 -0.91 12.32 10.22
CA ALA A 31 -1.97 12.76 11.12
C ALA A 31 -1.94 12.08 12.49
N PHE A 32 -1.01 11.15 12.73
CA PHE A 32 -0.87 10.52 14.05
C PHE A 32 -0.39 11.53 15.12
N PRO A 33 -0.97 11.49 16.34
CA PRO A 33 -0.49 12.30 17.45
C PRO A 33 0.99 12.02 17.77
N ASP A 34 1.69 13.07 18.21
CA ASP A 34 3.00 12.91 18.84
C ASP A 34 2.81 12.08 20.12
N ASP A 35 3.61 11.01 20.27
CA ASP A 35 3.53 10.02 21.35
C ASP A 35 2.39 8.99 21.26
N SER A 36 1.77 8.83 20.10
CA SER A 36 0.84 7.71 19.87
C SER A 36 1.58 6.41 19.52
N GLU A 37 1.10 5.28 20.05
CA GLU A 37 1.58 3.94 19.68
C GLU A 37 1.45 3.71 18.17
N GLN A 38 0.41 4.23 17.52
CA GLN A 38 0.22 4.12 16.07
C GLN A 38 1.35 4.78 15.27
N LYS A 39 1.88 5.91 15.78
CA LYS A 39 3.04 6.58 15.17
C LYS A 39 4.30 5.72 15.32
N LEU A 40 4.51 5.12 16.49
CA LEU A 40 5.63 4.23 16.74
C LEU A 40 5.56 2.97 15.87
N ASP A 41 4.38 2.38 15.73
CA ASP A 41 4.12 1.23 14.85
C ASP A 41 4.40 1.58 13.39
N ALA A 42 3.95 2.75 12.92
CA ALA A 42 4.24 3.22 11.58
C ALA A 42 5.75 3.41 11.36
N ILE A 43 6.47 3.99 12.32
CA ILE A 43 7.93 4.14 12.27
C ILE A 43 8.61 2.77 12.22
N ALA A 44 8.16 1.80 13.02
CA ALA A 44 8.71 0.45 13.02
C ALA A 44 8.58 -0.21 11.65
N VAL A 45 7.39 -0.18 11.04
CA VAL A 45 7.16 -0.73 9.69
C VAL A 45 8.05 -0.03 8.66
N LEU A 46 8.14 1.30 8.68
CA LEU A 46 8.94 2.05 7.71
C LEU A 46 10.44 1.84 7.89
N SER A 47 10.92 1.70 9.14
CA SER A 47 12.32 1.39 9.42
C SER A 47 12.71 -0.01 8.93
N ALA A 48 11.81 -0.99 9.04
CA ALA A 48 12.01 -2.33 8.48
C ALA A 48 12.11 -2.28 6.94
N VAL A 49 11.23 -1.51 6.28
CA VAL A 49 11.28 -1.30 4.83
C VAL A 49 12.61 -0.66 4.39
N VAL A 50 13.12 0.31 5.16
CA VAL A 50 14.43 0.92 4.87
C VAL A 50 15.57 -0.10 5.06
N ALA A 51 15.48 -0.99 6.05
CA ALA A 51 16.48 -2.01 6.32
C ALA A 51 16.56 -3.10 5.23
N GLU A 52 15.44 -3.39 4.55
CA GLU A 52 15.38 -4.32 3.41
C GLU A 52 16.03 -3.75 2.12
N LEU A 53 16.26 -2.43 2.05
CA LEU A 53 16.88 -1.81 0.89
C LEU A 53 18.39 -2.05 0.87
N PRO A 54 18.97 -2.43 -0.29
CA PRO A 54 20.41 -2.57 -0.42
C PRO A 54 21.13 -1.24 -0.20
N ALA A 55 22.35 -1.30 0.31
CA ALA A 55 23.14 -0.12 0.61
C ALA A 55 23.32 0.78 -0.63
N PRO A 56 23.26 2.12 -0.46
CA PRO A 56 23.44 3.06 -1.56
C PRO A 56 24.84 2.92 -2.16
N GLY A 57 24.92 2.33 -3.36
CA GLY A 57 26.18 2.07 -4.06
C GLY A 57 26.31 0.67 -4.63
N ASP A 58 25.57 -0.30 -4.09
CA ASP A 58 25.56 -1.71 -4.55
C ASP A 58 24.74 -1.95 -5.83
N ARG A 59 24.36 -0.87 -6.53
CA ARG A 59 23.53 -0.83 -7.75
C ARG A 59 24.14 -1.51 -8.98
N ARG A 60 25.25 -2.26 -8.85
CA ARG A 60 25.90 -2.93 -9.99
C ARG A 60 25.06 -4.05 -10.60
N THR A 61 24.10 -4.60 -9.85
CA THR A 61 23.19 -5.65 -10.33
C THR A 61 21.73 -5.22 -10.16
N LYS A 62 21.18 -4.56 -11.18
CA LYS A 62 19.76 -4.14 -11.22
C LYS A 62 18.79 -5.32 -11.27
N SER A 63 19.19 -6.40 -11.92
CA SER A 63 18.42 -7.63 -11.98
C SER A 63 19.31 -8.86 -12.12
N LEU A 64 18.86 -9.98 -11.57
CA LEU A 64 19.45 -11.31 -11.78
C LEU A 64 18.38 -12.21 -12.41
N SER A 65 18.69 -12.83 -13.54
CA SER A 65 17.81 -13.83 -14.18
C SER A 65 18.46 -15.20 -14.13
N ARG A 66 17.73 -16.19 -13.60
CA ARG A 66 18.13 -17.61 -13.63
C ARG A 66 16.88 -18.44 -13.93
N ASN A 67 16.95 -19.35 -14.90
CA ASN A 67 15.85 -20.25 -15.27
C ASN A 67 14.49 -19.55 -15.54
N GLY A 68 14.50 -18.36 -16.14
CA GLY A 68 13.28 -17.62 -16.47
C GLY A 68 12.67 -16.81 -15.32
N THR A 69 13.20 -16.93 -14.09
CA THR A 69 12.85 -16.04 -12.98
C THR A 69 13.81 -14.85 -12.93
N SER A 70 13.29 -13.65 -13.04
CA SER A 70 14.03 -12.39 -12.87
C SER A 70 13.77 -11.80 -11.49
N ILE A 71 14.83 -11.48 -10.75
CA ILE A 71 14.79 -10.75 -9.49
C ILE A 71 15.27 -9.34 -9.77
N THR A 72 14.46 -8.32 -9.50
CA THR A 72 14.82 -6.90 -9.61
C THR A 72 15.14 -6.36 -8.22
N PHE A 73 16.38 -5.92 -8.01
CA PHE A 73 16.87 -5.42 -6.71
C PHE A 73 16.73 -3.90 -6.55
N ALA A 74 15.99 -3.24 -7.45
CA ALA A 74 16.18 -1.82 -7.72
C ALA A 74 15.07 -0.90 -7.21
N ASP A 75 13.92 -1.42 -6.80
CA ASP A 75 12.75 -0.57 -6.63
C ASP A 75 12.34 -0.48 -5.17
N ILE A 76 12.24 0.75 -4.67
CA ILE A 76 11.65 1.06 -3.37
C ILE A 76 10.27 0.38 -3.24
N GLU A 77 9.53 0.27 -4.35
CA GLU A 77 8.27 -0.47 -4.39
C GLU A 77 8.38 -1.96 -4.06
N SER A 78 9.53 -2.58 -4.32
CA SER A 78 9.79 -3.99 -4.00
C SER A 78 10.10 -4.22 -2.52
N ALA A 79 10.69 -3.22 -1.84
CA ALA A 79 10.90 -3.25 -0.39
C ALA A 79 9.61 -3.08 0.40
N PHE A 80 8.58 -2.49 -0.20
CA PHE A 80 7.21 -2.56 0.33
C PHE A 80 6.60 -3.90 -0.06
N ASP A 81 6.79 -4.94 0.73
CA ASP A 81 6.09 -6.19 0.49
C ASP A 81 4.56 -6.05 0.72
N SER A 82 3.82 -7.14 0.48
CA SER A 82 2.37 -7.15 0.70
C SER A 82 2.01 -6.90 2.17
N ASP A 83 2.88 -7.31 3.10
CA ASP A 83 2.64 -7.21 4.53
C ASP A 83 2.81 -5.76 5.01
N ALA A 84 3.91 -5.10 4.68
CA ALA A 84 4.14 -3.68 4.97
C ALA A 84 3.03 -2.80 4.39
N ARG A 85 2.57 -3.12 3.17
CA ARG A 85 1.43 -2.43 2.54
C ARG A 85 0.11 -2.66 3.27
N ALA A 86 -0.16 -3.87 3.74
CA ALA A 86 -1.37 -4.19 4.49
C ALA A 86 -1.34 -3.52 5.87
N SER A 87 -0.21 -3.62 6.58
CA SER A 87 0.02 -3.03 7.89
C SER A 87 -0.15 -1.51 7.89
N LEU A 88 0.45 -0.80 6.92
CA LEU A 88 0.28 0.66 6.81
C LEU A 88 -1.16 1.07 6.52
N ARG A 89 -1.90 0.31 5.71
CA ARG A 89 -3.34 0.58 5.47
C ARG A 89 -4.18 0.30 6.70
N ALA A 90 -3.91 -0.80 7.41
CA ALA A 90 -4.61 -1.16 8.62
C ALA A 90 -4.48 -0.08 9.71
N LEU A 91 -3.30 0.54 9.83
CA LEU A 91 -3.10 1.68 10.73
C LEU A 91 -3.99 2.88 10.37
N CYS A 92 -4.21 3.14 9.07
CA CYS A 92 -5.16 4.17 8.62
C CYS A 92 -6.62 3.79 8.84
N ASP A 93 -6.98 2.53 8.60
CA ASP A 93 -8.35 2.07 8.82
C ASP A 93 -8.71 2.07 10.30
N ALA A 94 -7.76 1.76 11.19
CA ALA A 94 -7.91 1.86 12.64
C ALA A 94 -8.12 3.31 13.10
N GLN A 95 -7.43 4.28 12.48
CA GLN A 95 -7.69 5.70 12.71
C GLN A 95 -9.04 6.15 12.11
N GLY A 96 -9.44 5.52 11.01
CA GLY A 96 -10.70 5.67 10.29
C GLY A 96 -11.88 4.91 10.91
N ALA A 97 -11.81 4.46 12.17
CA ALA A 97 -12.95 3.90 12.91
C ALA A 97 -14.07 4.92 13.22
N SER A 98 -14.23 5.92 12.34
CA SER A 98 -15.38 6.81 12.16
C SER A 98 -15.89 6.83 10.71
N VAL A 99 -15.53 5.87 9.86
CA VAL A 99 -16.22 5.64 8.58
C VAL A 99 -17.50 4.87 8.89
N PRO A 100 -18.70 5.46 8.71
CA PRO A 100 -19.94 4.74 8.93
C PRO A 100 -19.97 3.53 7.99
N SER A 101 -20.48 2.39 8.46
CA SER A 101 -20.60 1.11 7.76
C SER A 101 -21.43 1.11 6.46
N GLY A 102 -21.51 2.22 5.73
CA GLY A 102 -22.30 2.42 4.52
C GLY A 102 -21.53 2.90 3.29
N SER A 103 -20.20 3.02 3.32
CA SER A 103 -19.41 3.54 2.18
C SER A 103 -18.62 2.47 1.41
N LEU A 104 -19.05 1.20 1.44
CA LEU A 104 -18.57 0.27 0.43
C LEU A 104 -19.13 0.74 -0.92
N PRO A 105 -18.32 0.85 -1.99
CA PRO A 105 -18.82 1.22 -3.30
C PRO A 105 -19.85 0.18 -3.72
N ALA A 106 -21.12 0.56 -3.69
CA ALA A 106 -22.21 -0.26 -4.21
C ALA A 106 -22.00 -0.38 -5.72
N GLY A 107 -21.50 -1.52 -6.16
CA GLY A 107 -21.47 -1.84 -7.59
C GLY A 107 -22.90 -1.81 -8.13
N SER A 108 -23.17 -0.96 -9.11
CA SER A 108 -24.44 -0.96 -9.82
C SER A 108 -24.42 -2.08 -10.86
N PHE A 109 -25.18 -3.14 -10.60
CA PHE A 109 -25.46 -4.13 -11.65
C PHE A 109 -26.51 -3.55 -12.60
N PRO A 110 -26.28 -3.56 -13.92
CA PRO A 110 -27.29 -3.17 -14.89
C PRO A 110 -28.55 -4.03 -14.70
N THR A 111 -29.69 -3.40 -14.47
CA THR A 111 -30.99 -4.07 -14.35
C THR A 111 -31.56 -4.49 -15.71
N GLU A 112 -31.09 -3.87 -16.79
CA GLU A 112 -31.48 -4.21 -18.15
C GLU A 112 -30.74 -5.47 -18.63
N ARG A 113 -31.47 -6.57 -18.76
CA ARG A 113 -30.95 -7.81 -19.35
C ARG A 113 -31.00 -7.68 -20.87
N ALA A 114 -29.83 -7.55 -21.51
CA ALA A 114 -29.70 -7.51 -22.98
C ALA A 114 -30.30 -8.73 -23.71
N PHE A 115 -30.63 -9.81 -23.00
CA PHE A 115 -31.09 -11.07 -23.56
C PHE A 115 -32.62 -11.20 -23.68
N GLU A 116 -33.40 -10.21 -23.23
CA GLU A 116 -34.87 -10.25 -23.32
C GLU A 116 -35.38 -10.36 -24.77
N ARG A 117 -34.60 -9.92 -25.75
CA ARG A 117 -34.94 -10.03 -27.18
C ARG A 117 -34.50 -11.34 -27.83
N VAL A 118 -33.68 -12.15 -27.16
CA VAL A 118 -33.14 -13.41 -27.71
C VAL A 118 -33.99 -14.60 -27.30
N TRP A 119 -34.71 -14.53 -26.17
CA TRP A 119 -35.49 -15.64 -25.65
C TRP A 119 -36.89 -15.18 -25.21
N PRO A 120 -37.97 -15.62 -25.87
CA PRO A 120 -39.32 -15.33 -25.42
C PRO A 120 -39.63 -16.22 -24.20
N GLU A 121 -39.45 -15.67 -23.02
CA GLU A 121 -39.96 -16.23 -21.76
C GLU A 121 -41.48 -16.01 -21.69
N GLY A 122 -42.22 -16.66 -22.59
CA GLY A 122 -43.68 -16.73 -22.54
C GLY A 122 -44.10 -18.06 -21.92
N GLY A 123 -44.78 -18.03 -20.77
CA GLY A 123 -45.46 -19.21 -20.25
C GLY A 123 -46.55 -19.66 -21.22
N TYR A 124 -46.51 -20.93 -21.63
CA TYR A 124 -47.59 -21.58 -22.37
C TYR A 124 -48.88 -21.52 -21.52
N SER A 125 -49.99 -21.05 -22.11
CA SER A 125 -51.34 -21.16 -21.56
C SER A 125 -51.91 -22.55 -21.75
#